data_AF-A0A8S9DT62-F1
#
_entry.id   AF-A0A8S9DT62-F1
#
_cell.length_a   1.000
_cell.length_b   1.000
_cell.length_c   1.000
_cell.angle_alpha   90.00
_cell.angle_beta   90.00
_cell.angle_gamma   90.00
#
_symmetry.space_group_name_H-M   'P 1'
#
loop_
_entity.id
_entity.type
_entity.pdbx_description
1 polymer ?
#
loop_
_entity_poly.entity_id
_entity_poly.type
_entity_poly.pdbx_seq_one_letter_code
_entity_poly.pdbx_strand_id
1 'polypeptide(L)'
;MYNSFNPLHKPALSRLSLALLLASGAHTALAQSTGTLAAEGIEEITVTGQGSVNLAGVTAQDAAKSRVTVTAEMLKNISAGQTVMDALNQVPGLNFTNSDPYGSSGGNLRLRGFDGSRVSLTFDGIPLNDTGNYAIYTNQMIDPEIIQTVDVNLGTTDVDSPTASAIGGTINSRTRLPDQAMGGMVSGSAGMDSFSRVFGMLDTGAIGPWGTTAFVSGSYSQNDKFKGPGEIFKRQVNARV
;
A
#
# COMPACT_ATOMS: atom_id res chain seq x y z
N MET A 1 -30.11 35.80 60.73
CA MET A 1 -29.30 36.03 59.51
C MET A 1 -29.89 35.16 58.41
N TYR A 2 -30.08 35.75 57.23
CA TYR A 2 -30.80 35.27 56.05
C TYR A 2 -30.43 33.86 55.55
N ASN A 3 -31.44 33.10 55.06
CA ASN A 3 -31.52 32.24 53.85
C ASN A 3 -30.23 31.59 53.26
N SER A 4 -30.21 30.39 52.66
CA SER A 4 -31.23 29.37 52.36
C SER A 4 -30.65 28.28 51.42
N PHE A 5 -31.16 27.03 51.51
CA PHE A 5 -31.31 25.96 50.47
C PHE A 5 -30.08 25.50 49.64
N ASN A 6 -29.85 24.24 49.24
CA ASN A 6 -30.26 22.85 49.48
C ASN A 6 -29.33 21.99 48.55
N PRO A 7 -29.06 20.69 48.79
CA PRO A 7 -28.07 19.91 48.04
C PRO A 7 -28.66 19.24 46.79
N LEU A 8 -27.86 19.07 45.74
CA LEU A 8 -28.23 18.32 44.54
C LEU A 8 -27.50 16.97 44.48
N HIS A 9 -28.24 15.95 44.94
CA HIS A 9 -28.45 14.64 44.30
C HIS A 9 -27.27 13.90 43.65
N LYS A 10 -26.88 12.76 44.26
CA LYS A 10 -26.50 11.55 43.52
C LYS A 10 -27.77 10.71 43.30
N PRO A 11 -27.94 10.00 42.17
CA PRO A 11 -27.69 8.55 42.25
C PRO A 11 -27.32 7.81 40.95
N ALA A 12 -26.80 6.60 41.17
CA ALA A 12 -27.05 5.32 40.50
C ALA A 12 -26.42 4.98 39.13
N LEU A 13 -25.72 3.83 39.16
CA LEU A 13 -25.47 2.91 38.06
C LEU A 13 -26.77 2.58 37.30
N SER A 14 -26.68 2.50 35.97
CA SER A 14 -27.63 1.74 35.16
C SER A 14 -26.92 1.07 33.98
N ARG A 15 -27.03 -0.26 33.95
CA ARG A 15 -26.71 -1.10 32.79
C ARG A 15 -27.78 -0.85 31.73
N LEU A 16 -27.40 -0.55 30.49
CA LEU A 16 -28.31 -0.67 29.36
C LEU A 16 -27.63 -1.46 28.24
N SER A 17 -28.09 -2.69 28.09
CA SER A 17 -27.85 -3.60 26.98
C SER A 17 -28.63 -3.15 25.75
N LEU A 18 -28.18 -3.62 24.58
CA LEU A 18 -28.98 -4.06 23.42
C LEU A 18 -29.02 -3.17 22.15
N ALA A 19 -28.31 -3.69 21.14
CA ALA A 19 -28.62 -3.82 19.72
C ALA A 19 -29.07 -2.60 18.88
N LEU A 20 -28.31 -2.35 17.81
CA LEU A 20 -28.87 -1.96 16.51
C LEU A 20 -28.05 -2.61 15.37
N LEU A 21 -28.46 -3.81 14.98
CA LEU A 21 -28.18 -4.39 13.66
C LEU A 21 -29.43 -4.10 12.79
N LEU A 22 -29.21 -3.80 11.49
CA LEU A 22 -30.17 -3.72 10.37
C LEU A 22 -30.62 -2.32 9.91
N ALA A 23 -29.88 -1.79 8.94
CA ALA A 23 -30.44 -1.19 7.72
C ALA A 23 -29.44 -1.52 6.58
N SER A 24 -29.69 -2.47 5.68
CA SER A 24 -30.42 -2.31 4.40
C SER A 24 -30.02 -1.01 3.67
N GLY A 25 -29.50 -0.98 2.45
CA GLY A 25 -29.33 -1.95 1.38
C GLY A 25 -28.94 -1.15 0.11
N ALA A 26 -28.39 -1.84 -0.89
CA ALA A 26 -28.17 -1.36 -2.26
C ALA A 26 -27.26 -0.13 -2.46
N HIS A 27 -25.94 -0.36 -2.46
CA HIS A 27 -25.05 0.33 -3.39
C HIS A 27 -24.29 -0.72 -4.21
N THR A 28 -24.86 -1.12 -5.34
CA THR A 28 -24.08 -1.58 -6.48
C THR A 28 -23.30 -0.39 -7.00
N ALA A 29 -22.12 -0.14 -6.43
CA ALA A 29 -21.11 0.70 -7.06
C ALA A 29 -20.44 -0.13 -8.15
N LEU A 30 -21.08 -0.21 -9.33
CA LEU A 30 -20.40 -0.63 -10.54
C LEU A 30 -19.62 0.56 -11.09
N ALA A 31 -18.46 0.80 -10.50
CA ALA A 31 -17.40 1.60 -11.07
C ALA A 31 -16.10 0.80 -11.00
N GLN A 32 -16.13 -0.43 -11.51
CA GLN A 32 -14.92 -1.18 -11.81
C GLN A 32 -14.41 -0.68 -13.16
N SER A 33 -13.43 0.23 -13.16
CA SER A 33 -12.71 0.52 -14.39
C SER A 33 -12.00 -0.76 -14.83
N THR A 34 -12.57 -1.37 -15.87
CA THR A 34 -12.12 -2.64 -16.43
C THR A 34 -11.18 -2.38 -17.61
N GLY A 35 -10.77 -1.13 -17.85
CA GLY A 35 -9.92 -0.75 -18.99
C GLY A 35 -8.58 -1.46 -18.99
N THR A 36 -8.00 -1.72 -17.81
CA THR A 36 -6.74 -2.47 -17.70
C THR A 36 -6.93 -3.99 -17.76
N LEU A 37 -8.05 -4.53 -17.27
CA LEU A 37 -8.33 -5.98 -17.29
C LEU A 37 -8.80 -6.48 -18.65
N ALA A 38 -9.50 -5.63 -19.43
CA ALA A 38 -9.95 -5.97 -20.79
C ALA A 38 -8.78 -6.11 -21.78
N ALA A 39 -7.59 -5.60 -21.43
CA ALA A 39 -6.37 -5.78 -22.22
C ALA A 39 -5.62 -7.09 -21.92
N GLU A 40 -6.06 -7.88 -20.92
CA GLU A 40 -5.46 -9.15 -20.51
C GLU A 40 -6.34 -10.36 -20.89
N GLY A 41 -7.12 -10.26 -21.97
CA GLY A 41 -7.78 -11.40 -22.58
C GLY A 41 -6.76 -12.27 -23.32
N ILE A 42 -6.58 -13.53 -22.88
CA ILE A 42 -5.69 -14.51 -23.51
C ILE A 42 -6.25 -14.87 -24.90
N GLU A 43 -5.91 -14.07 -25.93
CA GLU A 43 -6.01 -14.47 -27.32
C GLU A 43 -4.66 -15.06 -27.77
N GLU A 44 -4.71 -16.32 -28.18
CA GLU A 44 -3.75 -17.07 -29.00
C GLU A 44 -2.33 -16.48 -29.12
N ILE A 45 -1.41 -16.98 -28.29
CA ILE A 45 0.02 -16.70 -28.39
C ILE A 45 0.58 -17.37 -29.66
N THR A 46 0.57 -16.64 -30.78
CA THR A 46 1.49 -16.92 -31.90
C THR A 46 2.86 -16.38 -31.50
N VAL A 47 3.79 -17.27 -31.19
CA VAL A 47 5.18 -16.92 -30.86
C VAL A 47 5.92 -16.48 -32.12
N THR A 48 5.83 -15.19 -32.46
CA THR A 48 6.88 -14.52 -33.26
C THR A 48 7.85 -13.87 -32.29
N GLY A 49 9.03 -14.45 -32.17
CA GLY A 49 10.04 -14.01 -31.21
C GLY A 49 10.42 -12.54 -31.36
N GLN A 50 10.12 -11.75 -30.32
CA GLN A 50 10.85 -10.54 -30.01
C GLN A 50 11.26 -10.60 -28.54
N GLY A 51 12.57 -10.43 -28.29
CA GLY A 51 13.17 -10.59 -26.98
C GLY A 51 12.57 -9.62 -25.96
N SER A 52 11.81 -10.16 -25.02
CA SER A 52 11.51 -9.50 -23.76
C SER A 52 12.82 -9.39 -22.98
N VAL A 53 13.31 -8.17 -22.77
CA VAL A 53 14.46 -7.93 -21.91
C VAL A 53 14.00 -8.12 -20.47
N ASN A 54 14.15 -9.35 -19.98
CA ASN A 54 13.87 -9.71 -18.60
C ASN A 54 15.17 -9.51 -17.81
N LEU A 55 15.32 -8.35 -17.16
CA LEU A 55 16.43 -8.09 -16.24
C LEU A 55 15.89 -8.11 -14.81
N ALA A 56 16.29 -9.13 -14.04
CA ALA A 56 16.12 -9.19 -12.60
C ALA A 56 14.68 -8.99 -12.06
N GLY A 57 13.66 -9.51 -12.75
CA GLY A 57 12.26 -9.45 -12.27
C GLY A 57 11.54 -8.13 -12.59
N VAL A 58 12.16 -7.28 -13.41
CA VAL A 58 11.55 -6.10 -14.03
C VAL A 58 11.14 -6.47 -15.46
N THR A 59 9.84 -6.50 -15.72
CA THR A 59 9.30 -6.80 -17.05
C THR A 59 8.72 -5.52 -17.65
N ALA A 60 9.23 -5.13 -18.83
CA ALA A 60 8.55 -4.16 -19.68
C ALA A 60 7.32 -4.85 -20.27
N GLN A 61 6.12 -4.33 -19.97
CA GLN A 61 4.89 -4.86 -20.59
C GLN A 61 4.76 -4.31 -22.02
N ASP A 62 4.29 -5.15 -22.94
CA ASP A 62 3.93 -4.75 -24.30
C ASP A 62 2.59 -3.98 -24.29
N ALA A 63 2.64 -2.78 -23.74
CA ALA A 63 1.53 -1.83 -23.76
C ALA A 63 1.92 -0.65 -24.64
N ALA A 64 0.92 -0.01 -25.27
CA ALA A 64 1.12 1.23 -26.03
C ALA A 64 1.70 2.40 -25.18
N LYS A 65 1.84 2.20 -23.87
CA LYS A 65 2.48 3.09 -22.90
C LYS A 65 3.64 2.35 -22.24
N SER A 66 4.72 3.08 -21.95
CA SER A 66 5.89 2.53 -21.25
C SER A 66 5.49 2.17 -19.81
N ARG A 67 5.26 0.87 -19.56
CA ARG A 67 4.90 0.35 -18.24
C ARG A 67 5.98 -0.62 -17.76
N VAL A 68 6.36 -0.46 -16.50
CA VAL A 68 7.34 -1.31 -15.83
C VAL A 68 6.70 -1.90 -14.60
N THR A 69 6.70 -3.23 -14.51
CA THR A 69 6.17 -3.95 -13.33
C THR A 69 7.33 -4.46 -12.49
N VAL A 70 7.33 -4.09 -11.21
CA VAL A 70 8.23 -4.63 -10.19
C VAL A 70 7.49 -5.72 -9.42
N THR A 71 8.05 -6.92 -9.40
CA THR A 71 7.43 -8.11 -8.79
C THR A 71 7.77 -8.25 -7.32
N ALA A 72 6.94 -8.98 -6.56
CA ALA A 72 7.18 -9.30 -5.16
C ALA A 72 8.55 -9.96 -4.90
N GLU A 73 9.07 -10.75 -5.85
CA GLU A 73 10.41 -11.35 -5.73
C GLU A 73 11.49 -10.27 -5.66
N MET A 74 11.37 -9.22 -6.47
CA MET A 74 12.29 -8.10 -6.42
C MET A 74 12.12 -7.27 -5.14
N LEU A 75 10.87 -7.09 -4.68
CA LEU A 75 10.58 -6.39 -3.43
C LEU A 75 11.15 -7.09 -2.19
N LYS A 76 11.36 -8.41 -2.23
CA LYS A 76 12.01 -9.15 -1.13
C LYS A 76 13.50 -8.84 -0.99
N ASN A 77 14.14 -8.28 -2.02
CA ASN A 77 15.57 -7.99 -2.03
C ASN A 77 15.91 -6.60 -1.48
N ILE A 78 14.91 -5.77 -1.14
CA ILE A 78 15.17 -4.48 -0.49
C ILE A 78 15.56 -4.66 0.97
N SER A 79 16.29 -3.70 1.52
CA SER A 79 16.66 -3.71 2.93
C SER A 79 15.41 -3.72 3.82
N ALA A 80 15.46 -4.47 4.91
CA ALA A 80 14.34 -4.53 5.83
C ALA A 80 13.99 -3.15 6.41
N GLY A 81 12.69 -2.86 6.51
CA GLY A 81 12.19 -1.55 6.93
C GLY A 81 12.09 -0.52 5.81
N GLN A 82 12.81 -0.68 4.70
CA GLN A 82 12.72 0.26 3.57
C GLN A 82 11.31 0.33 2.99
N THR A 83 10.99 1.49 2.42
CA THR A 83 9.75 1.69 1.68
C THR A 83 9.84 0.99 0.32
N VAL A 84 8.70 0.52 -0.18
CA VAL A 84 8.57 -0.07 -1.52
C VAL A 84 9.11 0.84 -2.63
N MET A 85 9.11 2.16 -2.40
CA MET A 85 9.64 3.15 -3.34
C MET A 85 11.14 3.00 -3.60
N ASP A 86 11.91 2.47 -2.65
CA ASP A 86 13.34 2.23 -2.83
C ASP A 86 13.60 1.15 -3.90
N ALA A 87 12.76 0.11 -3.95
CA ALA A 87 12.82 -0.91 -4.99
C ALA A 87 12.63 -0.33 -6.39
N LEU A 88 11.85 0.75 -6.50
CA LEU A 88 11.52 1.37 -7.77
C LEU A 88 12.68 2.16 -8.39
N ASN A 89 13.79 2.37 -7.67
CA ASN A 89 15.01 2.95 -8.25
C ASN A 89 15.59 2.13 -9.40
N GLN A 90 15.16 0.88 -9.57
CA GLN A 90 15.50 0.02 -10.71
C GLN A 90 14.68 0.36 -11.97
N VAL A 91 13.59 1.12 -11.83
CA VAL A 91 12.76 1.57 -12.94
C VAL A 91 13.44 2.76 -13.64
N PRO A 92 13.74 2.68 -14.95
CA PRO A 92 14.38 3.77 -15.67
C PRO A 92 13.59 5.08 -15.61
N GLY A 93 14.27 6.17 -15.25
CA GLY A 93 13.66 7.49 -15.14
C GLY A 93 12.91 7.76 -13.83
N LEU A 94 12.89 6.79 -12.91
CA LEU A 94 12.48 6.99 -11.52
C LEU A 94 13.72 7.25 -10.65
N ASN A 95 13.61 8.20 -9.74
CA ASN A 95 14.59 8.45 -8.70
C ASN A 95 13.87 8.66 -7.37
N PHE A 96 14.19 7.81 -6.40
CA PHE A 96 13.73 7.91 -5.03
C PHE A 96 14.92 8.17 -4.12
N THR A 97 14.80 9.19 -3.28
CA THR A 97 15.79 9.54 -2.26
C THR A 97 15.15 9.42 -0.90
N ASN A 98 15.74 8.60 -0.04
CA ASN A 98 15.26 8.41 1.32
C ASN A 98 15.90 9.41 2.29
N SER A 99 15.15 9.85 3.29
CA SER A 99 15.68 10.77 4.32
C SER A 99 16.41 10.04 5.46
N ASP A 100 16.20 8.72 5.58
CA ASP A 100 16.88 7.85 6.54
C ASP A 100 17.16 6.44 5.97
N PRO A 101 17.95 5.60 6.67
CA PRO A 101 18.30 4.25 6.23
C PRO A 101 17.17 3.21 6.32
N TYR A 102 15.97 3.57 6.79
CA TYR A 102 14.86 2.63 7.05
C TYR A 102 13.49 3.12 6.53
N GLY A 103 13.41 4.14 5.67
CA GLY A 103 12.15 4.66 5.12
C GLY A 103 11.18 5.32 6.10
N SER A 104 11.53 5.43 7.38
CA SER A 104 10.58 5.79 8.45
C SER A 104 10.27 7.30 8.47
N SER A 105 11.23 8.12 8.05
CA SER A 105 11.12 9.58 7.89
C SER A 105 10.54 9.97 6.53
N GLY A 106 10.34 9.01 5.63
CA GLY A 106 9.93 9.25 4.26
C GLY A 106 11.04 9.83 3.39
N GLY A 107 10.73 9.96 2.10
CA GLY A 107 11.67 10.36 1.07
C GLY A 107 10.99 11.12 -0.06
N ASN A 108 11.81 11.62 -0.98
CA ASN A 108 11.37 12.35 -2.15
C ASN A 108 11.41 11.46 -3.40
N LEU A 109 10.36 11.55 -4.22
CA LEU A 109 10.24 10.80 -5.46
C LEU A 109 10.26 11.78 -6.65
N ARG A 110 11.00 11.40 -7.70
CA ARG A 110 11.05 12.08 -8.99
C ARG A 110 10.84 11.06 -10.11
N LEU A 111 9.95 11.36 -11.05
CA LEU A 111 9.64 10.51 -12.21
C LEU A 111 9.76 11.32 -13.50
N ARG A 112 10.72 10.97 -14.36
CA ARG A 112 11.01 11.66 -15.63
C ARG A 112 11.13 13.19 -15.49
N GLY A 113 11.69 13.66 -14.38
CA GLY A 113 11.84 15.09 -14.10
C GLY A 113 10.61 15.78 -13.50
N PHE A 114 9.53 15.05 -13.21
CA PHE A 114 8.43 15.51 -12.37
C PHE A 114 8.67 15.11 -10.92
N ASP A 115 8.41 15.99 -9.98
CA ASP A 115 8.38 15.70 -8.54
C ASP A 115 7.12 14.93 -8.16
N GLY A 116 7.14 14.31 -6.98
CA GLY A 116 6.05 13.48 -6.47
C GLY A 116 4.68 14.15 -6.46
N SER A 117 4.59 15.48 -6.34
CA SER A 117 3.30 16.20 -6.42
C SER A 117 2.64 16.18 -7.80
N ARG A 118 3.32 15.64 -8.83
CA ARG A 118 2.82 15.42 -10.19
C ARG A 118 2.79 13.94 -10.59
N VAL A 119 3.02 13.04 -9.63
CA VAL A 119 2.98 11.60 -9.82
C VAL A 119 1.79 11.05 -9.04
N SER A 120 1.00 10.22 -9.72
CA SER A 120 -0.12 9.54 -9.08
C SER A 120 0.40 8.34 -8.32
N LEU A 121 0.09 8.27 -7.03
CA LEU A 121 0.37 7.10 -6.22
C LEU A 121 -0.94 6.46 -5.80
N THR A 122 -1.14 5.21 -6.21
CA THR A 122 -2.32 4.43 -5.88
C THR A 122 -1.95 3.12 -5.20
N PHE A 123 -2.86 2.65 -4.37
CA PHE A 123 -2.79 1.37 -3.69
C PHE A 123 -4.10 0.62 -3.95
N ASP A 124 -4.01 -0.53 -4.63
CA ASP A 124 -5.18 -1.27 -5.12
C ASP A 124 -6.18 -0.37 -5.87
N GLY A 125 -5.66 0.62 -6.61
CA GLY A 125 -6.45 1.62 -7.34
C GLY A 125 -6.97 2.80 -6.50
N ILE A 126 -6.77 2.81 -5.19
CA ILE A 126 -7.16 3.92 -4.29
C ILE A 126 -6.05 4.97 -4.26
N PRO A 127 -6.33 6.26 -4.51
CA PRO A 127 -5.32 7.31 -4.47
C PRO A 127 -4.79 7.55 -3.06
N LEU A 128 -3.48 7.68 -2.94
CA LEU A 128 -2.77 7.98 -1.70
C LEU A 128 -2.14 9.39 -1.68
N ASN A 129 -2.23 10.12 -2.78
CA ASN A 129 -1.84 11.53 -2.82
C ASN A 129 -2.73 12.35 -1.88
N ASP A 130 -2.13 13.33 -1.20
CA ASP A 130 -2.88 14.31 -0.41
C ASP A 130 -3.84 15.13 -1.29
N THR A 131 -5.07 15.33 -0.84
CA THR A 131 -6.08 16.04 -1.65
C THR A 131 -5.87 17.54 -1.74
N GLY A 132 -5.06 18.13 -0.86
CA GLY A 132 -4.79 19.57 -0.84
C GLY A 132 -3.63 19.96 -1.74
N ASN A 133 -2.49 19.28 -1.60
CA ASN A 133 -1.26 19.64 -2.33
C ASN A 133 -0.67 18.50 -3.19
N TYR A 134 -1.35 17.36 -3.29
CA TYR A 134 -0.91 16.16 -4.01
C TYR A 134 0.41 15.55 -3.51
N ALA A 135 0.86 15.91 -2.31
CA ALA A 135 2.06 15.35 -1.73
C ALA A 135 1.93 13.84 -1.54
N ILE A 136 3.08 13.17 -1.65
CA ILE A 136 3.22 11.74 -1.42
C ILE A 136 3.96 11.54 -0.11
N TYR A 137 3.38 10.73 0.77
CA TYR A 137 3.99 10.34 2.04
C TYR A 137 4.50 8.89 1.94
N THR A 138 5.75 8.74 1.49
CA THR A 138 6.37 7.42 1.23
C THR A 138 6.59 6.58 2.49
N ASN A 139 6.60 7.20 3.67
CA ASN A 139 6.60 6.53 4.98
C ASN A 139 5.26 5.87 5.33
N GLN A 140 4.16 6.32 4.74
CA GLN A 140 2.81 5.76 4.92
C GLN A 140 2.50 4.61 3.96
N MET A 141 3.47 4.21 3.12
CA MET A 141 3.33 3.07 2.23
C MET A 141 3.07 1.77 2.98
N ILE A 142 2.39 0.84 2.32
CA ILE A 142 2.12 -0.48 2.85
C ILE A 142 3.38 -1.33 2.99
N ASP A 143 3.34 -2.29 3.90
CA ASP A 143 4.43 -3.25 4.10
C ASP A 143 4.75 -4.00 2.79
N PRO A 144 6.02 -4.07 2.36
CA PRO A 144 6.41 -4.71 1.11
C PRO A 144 6.05 -6.20 1.07
N GLU A 145 6.00 -6.87 2.23
CA GLU A 145 5.64 -8.28 2.37
C GLU A 145 4.23 -8.65 1.88
N ILE A 146 3.31 -7.68 1.78
CA ILE A 146 1.94 -7.91 1.30
C ILE A 146 1.67 -7.32 -0.09
N ILE A 147 2.69 -6.76 -0.73
CA ILE A 147 2.62 -6.26 -2.10
C ILE A 147 2.97 -7.39 -3.06
N GLN A 148 2.11 -7.62 -4.06
CA GLN A 148 2.35 -8.59 -5.13
C GLN A 148 3.12 -7.98 -6.28
N THR A 149 2.70 -6.78 -6.71
CA THR A 149 3.32 -6.04 -7.79
C THR A 149 3.25 -4.54 -7.55
N VAL A 150 4.20 -3.82 -8.12
CA VAL A 150 4.11 -2.36 -8.28
C VAL A 150 4.25 -2.04 -9.76
N ASP A 151 3.21 -1.45 -10.33
CA ASP A 151 3.17 -1.05 -11.72
C ASP A 151 3.48 0.44 -11.84
N VAL A 152 4.53 0.77 -12.59
CA VAL A 152 4.94 2.14 -12.87
C VAL A 152 4.64 2.45 -14.33
N ASN A 153 3.73 3.39 -14.57
CA ASN A 153 3.43 3.90 -15.89
C ASN A 153 4.25 5.18 -16.14
N LEU A 154 5.18 5.09 -17.07
CA LEU A 154 6.13 6.13 -17.44
C LEU A 154 5.58 6.94 -18.61
N GLY A 155 4.63 7.85 -18.37
CA GLY A 155 4.06 8.63 -19.46
C GLY A 155 2.81 9.40 -19.07
N THR A 156 1.98 9.72 -20.06
CA THR A 156 0.73 10.45 -19.85
C THR A 156 -0.19 9.68 -18.90
N THR A 157 -0.88 10.43 -18.05
CA THR A 157 -1.88 9.97 -17.08
C THR A 157 -2.63 8.75 -17.59
N ASP A 158 -2.75 7.71 -16.76
CA ASP A 158 -3.64 6.63 -17.11
C ASP A 158 -5.06 7.19 -17.28
N VAL A 159 -5.81 6.73 -18.30
CA VAL A 159 -7.16 7.29 -18.56
C VAL A 159 -8.09 7.08 -17.36
N ASP A 160 -7.76 6.09 -16.54
CA ASP A 160 -8.44 5.69 -15.32
C ASP A 160 -7.76 6.18 -14.04
N SER A 161 -6.82 7.13 -14.12
CA SER A 161 -6.14 7.65 -12.92
C SER A 161 -7.15 8.34 -11.98
N PRO A 162 -7.26 7.91 -10.72
CA PRO A 162 -8.20 8.50 -9.75
C PRO A 162 -7.77 9.87 -9.22
N THR A 163 -6.60 10.37 -9.65
CA THR A 163 -6.05 11.66 -9.26
C THR A 163 -5.70 12.51 -10.48
N ALA A 164 -5.95 13.81 -10.36
CA ALA A 164 -5.54 14.83 -11.33
C ALA A 164 -4.01 15.03 -11.37
N SER A 165 -3.31 14.56 -10.35
CA SER A 165 -1.85 14.58 -10.27
C SER A 165 -1.27 13.29 -10.84
N ALA A 166 -1.13 13.22 -12.16
CA ALA A 166 -0.49 12.08 -12.82
C ALA A 166 0.29 12.46 -14.10
N ILE A 167 0.61 13.75 -14.26
CA ILE A 167 1.29 14.29 -15.44
C ILE A 167 2.66 13.62 -15.64
N GLY A 168 3.35 13.30 -14.54
CA GLY A 168 4.65 12.62 -14.57
C GLY A 168 4.55 11.09 -14.71
N GLY A 169 3.37 10.53 -14.55
CA GLY A 169 3.11 9.09 -14.54
C GLY A 169 2.28 8.63 -13.35
N THR A 170 2.06 7.32 -13.28
CA THR A 170 1.33 6.65 -12.20
C THR A 170 2.17 5.54 -11.61
N ILE A 171 2.03 5.32 -10.30
CA ILE A 171 2.61 4.20 -9.55
C ILE A 171 1.44 3.53 -8.83
N ASN A 172 1.16 2.29 -9.18
CA ASN A 172 0.10 1.50 -8.56
C ASN A 172 0.69 0.29 -7.83
N SER A 173 0.54 0.27 -6.51
CA SER A 173 0.92 -0.89 -5.69
C SER A 173 -0.28 -1.81 -5.53
N ARG A 174 -0.14 -3.08 -5.90
CA ARG A 174 -1.19 -4.10 -5.75
C ARG A 174 -0.87 -5.07 -4.63
N THR A 175 -1.83 -5.30 -3.73
CA THR A 175 -1.66 -6.34 -2.71
C THR A 175 -1.82 -7.74 -3.29
N ARG A 176 -1.13 -8.69 -2.66
CA ARG A 176 -1.38 -10.11 -2.92
C ARG A 176 -2.82 -10.49 -2.58
N LEU A 177 -3.30 -11.52 -3.26
CA LEU A 177 -4.55 -12.19 -2.92
C LEU A 177 -4.32 -13.12 -1.71
N PRO A 178 -5.35 -13.35 -0.87
CA PRO A 178 -5.24 -14.35 0.20
C PRO A 178 -5.14 -15.76 -0.38
N ASP A 179 -4.27 -16.58 0.20
CA ASP A 179 -4.01 -17.94 -0.27
C ASP A 179 -5.18 -18.90 0.01
N GLN A 180 -5.34 -19.89 -0.87
CA GLN A 180 -6.33 -20.97 -0.72
C GLN A 180 -5.95 -21.96 0.39
N ALA A 181 -4.66 -22.08 0.71
CA ALA A 181 -4.17 -22.88 1.82
C ALA A 181 -4.01 -21.99 3.07
N MET A 182 -4.30 -22.54 4.25
CA MET A 182 -4.00 -21.86 5.51
C MET A 182 -2.49 -21.73 5.64
N GLY A 183 -2.03 -20.53 5.97
CA GLY A 183 -0.61 -20.20 5.96
C GLY A 183 -0.30 -18.94 6.74
N GLY A 184 0.97 -18.58 6.76
CA GLY A 184 1.40 -17.35 7.40
C GLY A 184 2.87 -17.09 7.20
N MET A 185 3.25 -15.85 7.51
CA MET A 185 4.62 -15.37 7.41
C MET A 185 4.92 -14.51 8.63
N VAL A 186 6.12 -14.68 9.17
CA VAL A 186 6.68 -13.80 10.20
C VAL A 186 8.04 -13.37 9.72
N SER A 187 8.30 -12.06 9.80
CA SER A 187 9.62 -11.51 9.55
C SER A 187 10.04 -10.64 10.73
N GLY A 188 11.32 -10.73 11.07
CA GLY A 188 11.94 -9.95 12.12
C GLY A 188 13.22 -9.32 11.57
N SER A 189 13.51 -8.09 11.97
CA SER A 189 14.71 -7.39 11.53
C SER A 189 15.24 -6.51 12.65
N ALA A 190 16.55 -6.40 12.73
CA ALA A 190 17.25 -5.54 13.68
C ALA A 190 18.45 -4.90 12.98
N GLY A 191 18.83 -3.70 13.41
CA GLY A 191 19.88 -2.93 12.77
C GLY A 191 20.49 -1.86 13.66
N MET A 192 21.26 -0.97 13.05
CA MET A 192 21.84 0.20 13.70
C MET A 192 20.75 1.22 14.06
N ASP A 193 21.09 2.21 14.89
CA ASP A 193 20.17 3.29 15.31
C ASP A 193 18.91 2.74 16.01
N SER A 194 19.11 1.74 16.88
CA SER A 194 18.05 1.06 17.64
C SER A 194 16.93 0.49 16.75
N PHE A 195 17.23 0.19 15.48
CA PHE A 195 16.23 -0.31 14.55
C PHE A 195 15.79 -1.72 14.94
N SER A 196 14.47 -1.88 15.06
CA SER A 196 13.83 -3.19 15.11
C SER A 196 12.50 -3.16 14.38
N ARG A 197 12.19 -4.23 13.67
CA ARG A 197 10.93 -4.43 12.97
C ARG A 197 10.45 -5.85 13.18
N VAL A 198 9.16 -5.99 13.47
CA VAL A 198 8.46 -7.27 13.52
C VAL A 198 7.24 -7.15 12.63
N PHE A 199 7.06 -8.13 11.75
CA PHE A 199 5.91 -8.27 10.88
C PHE A 199 5.37 -9.68 11.02
N GLY A 200 4.05 -9.80 11.04
CA GLY A 200 3.34 -11.07 11.10
C GLY A 200 2.11 -11.02 10.22
N MET A 201 1.81 -12.17 9.62
CA MET A 201 0.70 -12.31 8.68
C MET A 201 0.15 -13.73 8.73
N LEU A 202 -1.16 -13.84 8.61
CA LEU A 202 -1.89 -15.10 8.58
C LEU A 202 -2.89 -15.09 7.43
N ASP A 203 -2.87 -16.15 6.63
CA ASP A 203 -3.92 -16.48 5.66
C ASP A 203 -4.84 -17.52 6.28
N THR A 204 -6.14 -17.33 6.12
CA THR A 204 -7.15 -18.25 6.65
C THR A 204 -7.25 -19.55 5.88
N GLY A 205 -6.73 -19.58 4.65
CA GLY A 205 -7.10 -20.59 3.65
C GLY A 205 -8.57 -20.46 3.23
N ALA A 206 -9.00 -21.38 2.36
CA ALA A 206 -10.38 -21.48 1.92
C ALA A 206 -11.31 -21.88 3.07
N ILE A 207 -12.17 -20.97 3.50
CA ILE A 207 -13.17 -21.20 4.54
C ILE A 207 -14.54 -21.40 3.91
N GLY A 208 -15.25 -22.43 4.38
CA GLY A 208 -16.65 -22.64 4.09
C GLY A 208 -16.92 -23.19 2.68
N PRO A 209 -18.21 -23.41 2.36
CA PRO A 209 -18.62 -24.05 1.10
C PRO A 209 -18.37 -23.18 -0.15
N TRP A 210 -18.11 -21.89 0.03
CA TRP A 210 -17.85 -20.94 -1.07
C TRP A 210 -16.36 -20.71 -1.34
N GLY A 211 -15.46 -21.33 -0.56
CA GLY A 211 -14.01 -21.16 -0.74
C GLY A 211 -13.52 -19.73 -0.50
N THR A 212 -14.14 -19.00 0.44
CA THR A 212 -13.74 -17.64 0.77
C THR A 212 -12.36 -17.65 1.44
N THR A 213 -11.42 -16.87 0.92
CA THR A 213 -10.08 -16.73 1.51
C THR A 213 -9.95 -15.35 2.14
N ALA A 214 -9.13 -15.22 3.17
CA ALA A 214 -8.85 -13.93 3.80
C ALA A 214 -7.44 -13.92 4.39
N PHE A 215 -6.86 -12.73 4.52
CA PHE A 215 -5.62 -12.55 5.26
C PHE A 215 -5.71 -11.38 6.24
N VAL A 216 -4.92 -11.48 7.30
CA VAL A 216 -4.61 -10.36 8.20
C VAL A 216 -3.11 -10.22 8.33
N SER A 217 -2.61 -8.99 8.34
CA SER A 217 -1.21 -8.68 8.63
C SER A 217 -1.09 -7.55 9.64
N GLY A 218 0.01 -7.57 10.37
CA GLY A 218 0.38 -6.52 11.31
C GLY A 218 1.88 -6.33 11.38
N SER A 219 2.30 -5.08 11.52
CA SER A 219 3.72 -4.74 11.67
C SER A 219 3.94 -3.66 12.72
N TYR A 220 5.10 -3.75 13.35
CA TYR A 220 5.65 -2.73 14.24
C TYR A 220 7.11 -2.52 13.87
N SER A 221 7.50 -1.29 13.59
CA SER A 221 8.90 -0.91 13.46
C SER A 221 9.21 0.28 14.34
N GLN A 222 10.44 0.33 14.85
CA GLN A 222 11.00 1.47 15.56
C GLN A 222 12.44 1.70 15.13
N ASN A 223 12.89 2.95 15.17
CA ASN A 223 14.28 3.35 15.05
C ASN A 223 14.49 4.78 15.56
N ASP A 224 15.74 5.10 15.89
CA ASP A 224 16.14 6.46 16.17
C ASP A 224 16.13 7.30 14.88
N LYS A 225 15.83 8.59 15.03
CA LYS A 225 15.87 9.55 13.93
C LYS A 225 17.31 9.70 13.45
N PHE A 226 17.50 9.54 12.15
CA PHE A 226 18.80 9.78 11.52
C PHE A 226 19.26 11.25 11.63
N LYS A 227 18.31 12.21 11.67
CA LYS A 227 18.58 13.65 11.79
C LYS A 227 17.97 14.22 13.07
N GLY A 228 18.83 14.51 14.04
CA GLY A 228 18.45 15.11 15.32
C GLY A 228 17.91 14.09 16.33
N PRO A 229 17.60 14.54 17.57
CA PRO A 229 17.11 13.64 18.61
C PRO A 229 15.67 13.19 18.33
N GLY A 230 15.38 11.96 18.72
CA GLY A 230 14.03 11.40 18.78
C GLY A 230 13.95 10.02 18.15
N GLU A 231 12.82 9.37 18.40
CA GLU A 231 12.48 8.05 17.87
C GLU A 231 11.38 8.18 16.82
N ILE A 232 11.35 7.26 15.86
CA ILE A 232 10.24 7.06 14.94
C ILE A 232 9.76 5.63 15.14
N PHE A 233 8.45 5.48 15.25
CA PHE A 233 7.81 4.17 15.19
C PHE A 233 6.71 4.18 14.13
N LYS A 234 6.49 3.01 13.53
CA LYS A 234 5.40 2.76 12.59
C LYS A 234 4.65 1.52 13.03
N ARG A 235 3.32 1.63 12.97
CA ARG A 235 2.39 0.54 13.25
C ARG A 235 1.46 0.40 12.08
N GLN A 236 1.31 -0.82 11.60
CA GLN A 236 0.41 -1.09 10.49
C GLN A 236 -0.41 -2.35 10.76
N VAL A 237 -1.66 -2.32 10.32
CA VAL A 237 -2.57 -3.46 10.33
C VAL A 237 -3.32 -3.43 9.01
N ASN A 238 -3.34 -4.56 8.31
CA ASN A 238 -4.03 -4.68 7.02
C ASN A 238 -4.83 -5.98 7.00
N ALA A 239 -5.92 -5.99 6.24
CA ALA A 239 -6.72 -7.18 6.00
C ALA A 239 -7.32 -7.15 4.61
N ARG A 240 -7.51 -8.33 4.01
CA ARG A 240 -8.20 -8.52 2.73
C ARG A 240 -9.00 -9.81 2.78
N VAL A 241 -10.13 -9.83 2.09
CA VAL A 241 -11.02 -10.98 1.85
C VAL A 241 -11.21 -11.12 0.35
#